data_AF-A0A6N7FWB9-F1
#
_entry.id   AF-A0A6N7FWB9-F1
#
_cell.length_a   1.000
_cell.length_b   1.000
_cell.length_c   1.000
_cell.angle_alpha   90.00
_cell.angle_beta   90.00
_cell.angle_gamma   90.00
#
_symmetry.space_group_name_H-M   'P 1'
#
loop_
_entity.id
_entity.type
_entity.pdbx_description
1 polymer ?
#
loop_
_entity_poly.entity_id
_entity_poly.type
_entity_poly.pdbx_seq_one_letter_code
_entity_poly.pdbx_strand_id
1 'polypeptide(L)'
;MWQALHAELEPVGLTVVTVALDVEPAKAHRWIDAAQPTHPSLVDRAHVTDELFGFVNVPMAVWIDEEGTIVRPAEHAALEPRTVREVPPGTPERLAAMLEQVNAIADIGDAYRAAVVDWARHGADSRYALTAEEVVARSRPRPPEHARAAACFELGEHLRRAVGEAAAVP
;
A
#
# COMPACT_ATOMS: atom_id res chain seq x y z
N MET A 1 7.12 7.57 10.37
CA MET A 1 6.07 6.59 10.73
C MET A 1 6.55 5.15 10.54
N TRP A 2 6.57 4.59 9.31
CA TRP A 2 6.95 3.17 9.05
C TRP A 2 8.34 2.76 9.60
N GLN A 3 9.33 3.64 9.47
CA GLN A 3 10.67 3.42 10.01
C GLN A 3 10.69 3.28 11.54
N ALA A 4 9.87 4.06 12.24
CA ALA A 4 9.78 3.98 13.70
C ALA A 4 9.12 2.66 14.14
N LEU A 5 8.06 2.23 13.44
CA LEU A 5 7.46 0.92 13.67
C LEU A 5 8.46 -0.22 13.43
N HIS A 6 9.22 -0.16 12.33
CA HIS A 6 10.24 -1.17 12.08
C HIS A 6 11.28 -1.21 13.19
N ALA A 7 11.85 -0.07 13.58
CA ALA A 7 12.84 -0.01 14.66
C ALA A 7 12.29 -0.53 16.01
N GLU A 8 11.00 -0.32 16.28
CA GLU A 8 10.33 -0.83 17.48
C GLU A 8 10.16 -2.36 17.47
N LEU A 9 9.83 -2.94 16.31
CA LEU A 9 9.39 -4.33 16.20
C LEU A 9 10.43 -5.27 15.56
N GLU A 10 11.51 -4.74 14.98
CA GLU A 10 12.64 -5.53 14.48
C GLU A 10 13.27 -6.43 15.57
N PRO A 11 13.41 -5.99 16.85
CA PRO A 11 13.90 -6.87 17.92
C PRO A 11 13.01 -8.08 18.21
N VAL A 12 11.73 -8.05 17.81
CA VAL A 12 10.81 -9.21 17.92
C VAL A 12 10.61 -9.94 16.58
N GLY A 13 11.44 -9.64 15.58
CA GLY A 13 11.47 -10.34 14.30
C GLY A 13 10.68 -9.69 13.17
N LEU A 14 9.95 -8.59 13.40
CA LEU A 14 9.16 -7.95 12.35
C LEU A 14 10.04 -7.11 11.41
N THR A 15 9.98 -7.43 10.11
CA THR A 15 10.56 -6.59 9.06
C THR A 15 9.47 -5.86 8.30
N VAL A 16 9.56 -4.53 8.26
CA VAL A 16 8.76 -3.72 7.33
C VAL A 16 9.49 -3.68 6.00
N VAL A 17 8.78 -3.86 4.88
CA VAL A 17 9.33 -3.61 3.54
C VAL A 17 8.47 -2.55 2.89
N THR A 18 9.07 -1.42 2.52
CA THR A 18 8.35 -0.37 1.79
C THR A 18 8.61 -0.50 0.29
N VAL A 19 7.56 -0.31 -0.51
CA VAL A 19 7.63 -0.41 -1.97
C VAL A 19 7.00 0.84 -2.57
N ALA A 20 7.78 1.59 -3.34
CA ALA A 20 7.28 2.69 -4.16
C ALA A 20 6.91 2.16 -5.55
N LEU A 21 5.70 2.46 -6.02
CA LEU A 21 5.25 2.06 -7.36
C LEU A 21 5.47 3.24 -8.29
N ASP A 22 6.57 3.18 -9.05
CA ASP A 22 6.96 4.24 -9.98
C ASP A 22 7.78 3.66 -11.14
N VAL A 23 7.32 3.93 -12.37
CA VAL A 23 7.98 3.50 -13.61
C VAL A 23 9.36 4.16 -13.81
N GLU A 24 9.59 5.30 -13.16
CA GLU A 24 10.82 6.08 -13.17
C GLU A 24 11.47 6.11 -11.76
N PRO A 25 12.37 5.16 -11.44
CA PRO A 25 12.94 5.04 -10.10
C PRO A 25 13.55 6.30 -9.53
N ALA A 26 14.12 7.16 -10.37
CA ALA A 26 14.71 8.43 -9.94
C ALA A 26 13.71 9.33 -9.20
N LYS A 27 12.41 9.25 -9.54
CA LYS A 27 11.34 10.00 -8.86
C LYS A 27 11.07 9.51 -7.44
N ALA A 28 11.27 8.22 -7.19
CA ALA A 28 11.15 7.58 -5.88
C ALA A 28 12.45 7.71 -5.06
N HIS A 29 13.62 7.49 -5.68
CA HIS A 29 14.92 7.48 -5.00
C HIS A 29 15.18 8.75 -4.21
N ARG A 30 14.87 9.94 -4.76
CA ARG A 30 15.05 11.21 -4.03
C ARG A 30 14.36 11.25 -2.66
N TRP A 31 13.23 10.55 -2.52
CA TRP A 31 12.48 10.48 -1.26
C TRP A 31 13.01 9.36 -0.37
N ILE A 32 13.38 8.22 -0.95
CA ILE A 32 14.00 7.11 -0.23
C ILE A 32 15.34 7.55 0.38
N ASP A 33 16.20 8.17 -0.42
CA ASP A 33 17.51 8.67 0.00
C ASP A 33 17.38 9.72 1.11
N ALA A 34 16.43 10.64 0.97
CA ALA A 34 16.16 11.66 1.98
C ALA A 34 15.61 11.07 3.29
N ALA A 35 14.85 9.98 3.21
CA ALA A 35 14.28 9.31 4.38
C ALA A 35 15.32 8.49 5.17
N GLN A 36 16.40 8.04 4.53
CA GLN A 36 17.42 7.17 5.13
C GLN A 36 16.80 5.99 5.91
N PRO A 37 16.01 5.14 5.22
CA PRO A 37 15.26 4.08 5.88
C PRO A 37 16.19 3.04 6.50
N THR A 38 15.84 2.57 7.71
CA THR A 38 16.50 1.45 8.37
C THR A 38 15.91 0.10 7.97
N HIS A 39 14.92 0.09 7.10
CA HIS A 39 14.26 -1.09 6.55
C HIS A 39 14.50 -1.20 5.04
N PRO A 40 14.31 -2.38 4.43
CA PRO A 40 14.30 -2.50 2.98
C PRO A 40 13.27 -1.57 2.33
N SER A 41 13.74 -0.75 1.39
CA SER A 41 12.91 0.15 0.57
C SER A 41 13.16 -0.13 -0.91
N LEU A 42 12.11 -0.56 -1.60
CA LEU A 42 12.16 -1.02 -2.99
C LEU A 42 11.40 -0.07 -3.91
N VAL A 43 11.71 -0.13 -5.20
CA VAL A 43 10.91 0.50 -6.26
C VAL A 43 10.38 -0.57 -7.18
N ASP A 44 9.06 -0.71 -7.25
CA ASP A 44 8.38 -1.54 -8.23
C ASP A 44 8.09 -0.72 -9.48
N ARG A 45 8.84 -1.02 -10.54
CA ARG A 45 8.80 -0.30 -11.82
C ARG A 45 7.77 -0.83 -12.79
N ALA A 46 7.22 -2.00 -12.50
CA ALA A 46 6.32 -2.72 -13.38
C ALA A 46 4.95 -2.95 -12.74
N HIS A 47 4.73 -2.43 -11.52
CA HIS A 47 3.50 -2.60 -10.76
C HIS A 47 3.15 -4.10 -10.56
N VAL A 48 4.19 -4.94 -10.43
CA VAL A 48 4.06 -6.38 -10.16
C VAL A 48 3.35 -6.61 -8.83
N THR A 49 3.59 -5.74 -7.84
CA THR A 49 2.94 -5.83 -6.54
C THR A 49 1.43 -5.55 -6.60
N ASP A 50 0.98 -4.67 -7.50
CA ASP A 50 -0.45 -4.45 -7.78
C ASP A 50 -1.08 -5.74 -8.33
N GLU A 51 -0.42 -6.36 -9.31
CA GLU A 51 -0.91 -7.58 -9.98
C GLU A 51 -0.99 -8.78 -9.01
N LEU A 52 0.08 -9.02 -8.26
CA LEU A 52 0.20 -10.21 -7.42
C LEU A 52 -0.63 -10.08 -6.13
N PHE A 53 -0.45 -8.98 -5.40
CA PHE A 53 -1.08 -8.79 -4.09
C PHE A 53 -2.45 -8.11 -4.17
N GLY A 54 -2.76 -7.41 -5.26
CA GLY A 54 -4.02 -6.71 -5.41
C GLY A 54 -4.02 -5.31 -4.79
N PHE A 55 -2.87 -4.62 -4.77
CA PHE A 55 -2.84 -3.21 -4.43
C PHE A 55 -3.58 -2.40 -5.49
N VAL A 56 -4.44 -1.50 -5.04
CA VAL A 56 -5.28 -0.63 -5.90
C VAL A 56 -5.25 0.83 -5.44
N ASN A 57 -4.61 1.09 -4.31
CA ASN A 57 -4.42 2.41 -3.73
C ASN A 57 -3.18 2.40 -2.82
N VAL A 58 -2.75 3.57 -2.39
CA VAL A 58 -1.69 3.74 -1.40
C VAL A 58 -2.14 4.68 -0.28
N PRO A 59 -1.79 4.43 0.99
CA PRO A 59 -1.02 3.28 1.48
C PRO A 59 -1.86 2.00 1.60
N MET A 60 -1.31 0.89 1.13
CA MET A 60 -1.82 -0.47 1.37
C MET A 60 -0.67 -1.38 1.81
N ALA A 61 -1.00 -2.47 2.50
CA ALA A 61 -0.03 -3.46 2.94
C ALA A 61 -0.59 -4.88 2.83
N VAL A 62 0.32 -5.84 2.73
CA VAL A 62 0.08 -7.29 2.84
C VAL A 62 0.94 -7.79 3.99
N TRP A 63 0.45 -8.75 4.78
CA TRP A 63 1.23 -9.37 5.85
C TRP A 63 1.61 -10.77 5.42
N ILE A 64 2.91 -11.06 5.47
CA ILE A 64 3.50 -12.32 5.04
C ILE A 64 4.26 -12.89 6.24
N ASP A 65 3.92 -14.10 6.66
CA ASP A 65 4.61 -14.80 7.75
C ASP A 65 5.98 -15.35 7.32
N GLU A 66 6.69 -15.94 8.27
CA GLU A 66 8.03 -16.48 8.10
C GLU A 66 8.09 -17.66 7.10
N GLU A 67 6.98 -18.36 6.89
CA GLU A 67 6.82 -19.41 5.89
C GLU A 67 6.53 -18.86 4.48
N GLY A 68 6.37 -17.54 4.33
CA GLY A 68 6.06 -16.91 3.05
C GLY A 68 4.57 -16.93 2.69
N THR A 69 3.69 -17.15 3.67
CA THR A 69 2.24 -17.19 3.49
C THR A 69 1.61 -15.84 3.78
N ILE A 70 0.68 -15.42 2.93
CA ILE A 70 -0.12 -14.21 3.18
C ILE A 70 -1.11 -14.53 4.31
N VAL A 71 -0.96 -13.86 5.45
CA VAL A 71 -1.86 -13.97 6.61
C VAL A 71 -2.83 -12.79 6.73
N ARG A 72 -2.56 -11.70 6.00
CA ARG A 72 -3.53 -10.63 5.71
C ARG A 72 -3.32 -10.15 4.27
N PRO A 73 -4.34 -10.23 3.39
CA PRO A 73 -4.21 -9.77 2.02
C PRO A 73 -4.14 -8.24 1.95
N ALA A 74 -3.91 -7.71 0.75
CA ALA A 74 -3.84 -6.28 0.49
C ALA A 74 -5.02 -5.52 1.15
N GLU A 75 -4.70 -4.67 2.11
CA GLU A 75 -5.66 -3.83 2.83
C GLU A 75 -5.11 -2.42 3.06
N HIS A 76 -5.99 -1.47 3.35
CA HIS A 76 -5.58 -0.11 3.72
C HIS A 76 -4.71 -0.15 4.99
N ALA A 77 -3.59 0.57 4.96
CA ALA A 77 -2.57 0.50 5.99
C ALA A 77 -2.24 1.89 6.54
N ALA A 78 -2.50 2.12 7.83
CA ALA A 78 -2.20 3.38 8.50
C ALA A 78 -1.67 3.12 9.91
N LEU A 79 -0.63 3.84 10.35
CA LEU A 79 -0.08 3.67 11.71
C LEU A 79 -0.37 4.87 12.63
N GLU A 80 -0.94 5.94 12.10
CA GLU A 80 -1.28 7.16 12.83
C GLU A 80 -2.75 7.48 12.59
N PRO A 81 -3.47 7.99 13.61
CA PRO A 81 -4.82 8.49 13.46
C PRO A 81 -4.90 9.55 12.37
N ARG A 82 -6.04 9.58 11.70
CA ARG A 82 -6.25 10.51 10.61
C ARG A 82 -6.69 11.88 11.15
N THR A 83 -6.03 12.93 10.71
CA THR A 83 -6.49 14.31 10.98
C THR A 83 -7.71 14.63 10.12
N VAL A 84 -8.80 15.07 10.76
CA VAL A 84 -9.97 15.62 10.07
C VAL A 84 -9.55 16.92 9.39
N ARG A 85 -9.85 17.04 8.10
CA ARG A 85 -9.55 18.25 7.33
C ARG A 85 -10.72 19.20 7.48
N GLU A 86 -10.47 20.40 7.96
CA GLU A 86 -11.48 21.46 7.98
C GLU A 86 -11.89 21.83 6.56
N VAL A 87 -13.15 22.22 6.37
CA VAL A 87 -13.65 22.80 5.12
C VAL A 87 -13.84 24.30 5.36
N PRO A 88 -12.89 25.16 4.94
CA PRO A 88 -12.99 26.59 5.17
C PRO A 88 -14.25 27.19 4.53
N PRO A 89 -14.83 28.24 5.13
CA PRO A 89 -15.89 29.00 4.49
C PRO A 89 -15.44 29.53 3.12
N GLY A 90 -16.30 29.44 2.10
CA GLY A 90 -15.99 29.87 0.73
C GLY A 90 -15.19 28.86 -0.10
N THR A 91 -14.95 27.65 0.43
CA THR A 91 -14.37 26.55 -0.35
C THR A 91 -15.25 26.23 -1.57
N PRO A 92 -14.68 26.15 -2.80
CA PRO A 92 -15.43 25.75 -3.98
C PRO A 92 -16.14 24.42 -3.78
N GLU A 93 -17.38 24.29 -4.25
CA GLU A 93 -18.26 23.14 -3.99
C GLU A 93 -17.60 21.79 -4.27
N ARG A 94 -16.90 21.66 -5.41
CA ARG A 94 -16.16 20.45 -5.77
C ARG A 94 -15.08 20.09 -4.75
N LEU A 95 -14.38 21.09 -4.23
CA LEU A 95 -13.33 20.90 -3.23
C LEU A 95 -13.93 20.56 -1.86
N ALA A 96 -15.05 21.19 -1.49
CA ALA A 96 -15.78 20.87 -0.27
C ALA A 96 -16.26 19.41 -0.27
N ALA A 97 -16.92 18.97 -1.36
CA ALA A 97 -17.37 17.59 -1.53
C ALA A 97 -16.21 16.59 -1.47
N MET A 98 -15.05 16.91 -2.07
CA MET A 98 -13.86 16.07 -1.97
C MET A 98 -13.36 15.95 -0.52
N LEU A 99 -13.30 17.06 0.22
CA LEU A 99 -12.87 17.05 1.62
C LEU A 99 -13.84 16.27 2.51
N GLU A 100 -15.15 16.35 2.24
CA GLU A 100 -16.17 15.53 2.92
C GLU A 100 -15.96 14.03 2.67
N GLN A 101 -15.73 13.63 1.42
CA GLN A 101 -15.45 12.23 1.09
C GLN A 101 -14.18 11.73 1.79
N VAL A 102 -13.12 12.54 1.77
CA VAL A 102 -11.89 12.23 2.53
C VAL A 102 -12.18 12.12 4.01
N ASN A 103 -13.03 12.99 4.56
CA ASN A 103 -13.46 12.96 5.96
C ASN A 103 -14.28 11.72 6.35
N ALA A 104 -15.02 11.13 5.40
CA ALA A 104 -15.80 9.92 5.60
C ALA A 104 -14.98 8.62 5.59
N ILE A 105 -13.72 8.64 5.13
CA ILE A 105 -12.84 7.46 5.17
C ILE A 105 -12.60 7.08 6.64
N ALA A 106 -12.85 5.80 6.95
CA ALA A 106 -12.69 5.24 8.28
C ALA A 106 -11.26 5.46 8.81
N ASP A 107 -11.16 5.99 10.03
CA ASP A 107 -9.88 6.08 10.73
C ASP A 107 -9.55 4.71 11.33
N ILE A 108 -8.46 4.12 10.84
CA ILE A 108 -7.99 2.80 11.27
C ILE A 108 -6.63 2.85 11.96
N GLY A 109 -6.01 4.04 12.12
CA GLY A 109 -4.59 4.17 12.47
C GLY A 109 -4.20 3.41 13.74
N ASP A 110 -4.90 3.69 14.85
CA ASP A 110 -4.63 3.04 16.14
C ASP A 110 -4.91 1.53 16.10
N ALA A 111 -6.05 1.14 15.51
CA ALA A 111 -6.46 -0.26 15.43
C ALA A 111 -5.51 -1.10 14.57
N TYR A 112 -5.09 -0.56 13.42
CA TYR A 112 -4.15 -1.20 12.52
C TYR A 112 -2.77 -1.31 13.16
N ARG A 113 -2.25 -0.25 13.79
CA ARG A 113 -0.99 -0.33 14.54
C ARG A 113 -1.05 -1.38 15.65
N ALA A 114 -2.13 -1.41 16.44
CA ALA A 114 -2.31 -2.40 17.49
C ALA A 114 -2.32 -3.83 16.93
N ALA A 115 -2.93 -4.04 15.76
CA ALA A 115 -2.94 -5.33 15.09
C ALA A 115 -1.54 -5.76 14.62
N VAL A 116 -0.74 -4.85 14.05
CA VAL A 116 0.65 -5.16 13.65
C VAL A 116 1.51 -5.51 14.86
N VAL A 117 1.40 -4.74 15.96
CA VAL A 117 2.16 -5.00 17.20
C VAL A 117 1.78 -6.34 17.82
N ASP A 118 0.49 -6.70 17.81
CA ASP A 118 0.02 -7.99 18.30
C ASP A 118 0.55 -9.13 17.44
N TRP A 119 0.48 -9.00 16.12
CA TRP A 119 1.00 -10.00 15.20
C TRP A 119 2.51 -10.19 15.32
N ALA A 120 3.27 -9.11 15.40
CA ALA A 120 4.72 -9.18 15.61
C ALA A 120 5.13 -9.92 16.90
N ARG A 121 4.26 -9.99 17.91
CA ARG A 121 4.55 -10.64 19.21
C ARG A 121 4.05 -12.07 19.30
N HIS A 122 3.00 -12.41 18.56
CA HIS A 122 2.32 -13.70 18.67
C HIS A 122 2.39 -14.55 17.40
N GLY A 123 2.87 -13.99 16.28
CA GLY A 123 2.96 -14.68 14.99
C GLY A 123 1.62 -15.30 14.59
N ALA A 124 1.64 -16.60 14.27
CA ALA A 124 0.44 -17.37 13.90
C ALA A 124 -0.64 -17.43 14.99
N ASP A 125 -0.30 -17.25 16.27
CA ASP A 125 -1.26 -17.23 17.39
C ASP A 125 -1.95 -15.86 17.54
N SER A 126 -1.57 -14.87 16.74
CA SER A 126 -2.22 -13.56 16.74
C SER A 126 -3.67 -13.67 16.28
N ARG A 127 -4.57 -13.05 17.05
CA ARG A 127 -5.98 -12.90 16.68
C ARG A 127 -6.22 -12.10 15.39
N TYR A 128 -5.18 -11.46 14.86
CA TYR A 128 -5.24 -10.65 13.64
C TYR A 128 -4.68 -11.38 12.42
N ALA A 129 -3.98 -12.51 12.60
CA ALA A 129 -3.63 -13.42 11.52
C ALA A 129 -4.89 -14.16 11.05
N LEU A 130 -5.16 -14.11 9.75
CA LEU A 130 -6.36 -14.72 9.19
C LEU A 130 -6.10 -16.17 8.79
N THR A 131 -7.16 -16.97 8.80
CA THR A 131 -7.12 -18.31 8.21
C THR A 131 -6.96 -18.22 6.69
N ALA A 132 -6.43 -19.28 6.07
CA ALA A 132 -6.27 -19.33 4.60
C ALA A 132 -7.59 -19.08 3.85
N GLU A 133 -8.72 -19.57 4.37
CA GLU A 133 -10.05 -19.33 3.79
C GLU A 133 -10.43 -17.85 3.84
N GLU A 134 -10.21 -17.18 4.98
CA GLU A 134 -10.46 -15.75 5.14
C GLU A 134 -9.56 -14.90 4.24
N VAL A 135 -8.28 -15.26 4.10
CA VAL A 135 -7.35 -14.59 3.18
C VAL A 135 -7.87 -14.69 1.74
N VAL A 136 -8.27 -15.88 1.29
CA VAL A 136 -8.82 -16.09 -0.05
C VAL A 136 -10.12 -15.31 -0.24
N ALA A 137 -11.01 -15.34 0.76
CA ALA A 137 -12.28 -14.62 0.72
C ALA A 137 -12.09 -13.10 0.63
N ARG A 138 -11.16 -12.55 1.43
CA ARG A 138 -10.85 -11.10 1.45
C ARG A 138 -10.01 -10.63 0.27
N SER A 139 -9.32 -11.55 -0.43
CA SER A 139 -8.58 -11.25 -1.68
C SER A 139 -9.48 -11.09 -2.91
N ARG A 140 -10.80 -11.16 -2.74
CA ARG A 140 -11.82 -11.14 -3.82
C ARG A 140 -12.75 -9.93 -3.68
N PRO A 141 -13.40 -9.49 -4.77
CA PRO A 141 -13.32 -10.04 -6.14
C PRO A 141 -12.05 -9.59 -6.88
N ARG A 142 -11.60 -10.40 -7.85
CA ARG A 142 -10.62 -10.01 -8.87
C ARG A 142 -11.33 -9.92 -10.22
N PRO A 143 -12.04 -8.81 -10.49
CA PRO A 143 -12.84 -8.68 -11.70
C PRO A 143 -11.91 -8.50 -12.93
N PRO A 144 -12.34 -8.90 -14.14
CA PRO A 144 -11.51 -8.81 -15.35
C PRO A 144 -10.93 -7.42 -15.64
N GLU A 145 -11.58 -6.37 -15.13
CA GLU A 145 -11.14 -4.98 -15.22
C GLU A 145 -9.78 -4.75 -14.56
N HIS A 146 -9.45 -5.46 -13.49
CA HIS A 146 -8.12 -5.36 -12.86
C HIS A 146 -7.04 -5.92 -13.79
N ALA A 147 -7.28 -7.09 -14.40
CA ALA A 147 -6.36 -7.67 -15.38
C ALA A 147 -6.23 -6.79 -16.63
N ARG A 148 -7.32 -6.18 -17.08
CA ARG A 148 -7.30 -5.20 -18.17
C ARG A 148 -6.48 -3.96 -17.82
N ALA A 149 -6.62 -3.43 -16.61
CA ALA A 149 -5.85 -2.29 -16.15
C ALA A 149 -4.33 -2.59 -16.16
N ALA A 150 -3.93 -3.76 -15.64
CA ALA A 150 -2.55 -4.22 -15.69
C ALA A 150 -2.04 -4.35 -17.14
N ALA A 151 -2.79 -5.01 -18.03
CA ALA A 151 -2.41 -5.15 -19.43
C ALA A 151 -2.31 -3.80 -20.17
N CYS A 152 -3.21 -2.85 -19.89
CA CYS A 152 -3.15 -1.50 -20.46
C CYS A 152 -1.91 -0.75 -19.97
N PHE A 153 -1.58 -0.86 -18.68
CA PHE A 153 -0.38 -0.27 -18.11
C PHE A 153 0.90 -0.84 -18.76
N GLU A 154 1.00 -2.17 -18.86
CA GLU A 154 2.14 -2.83 -19.51
C GLU A 154 2.30 -2.42 -20.97
N LEU A 155 1.19 -2.33 -21.72
CA LEU A 155 1.20 -1.86 -23.10
C LEU A 155 1.68 -0.42 -23.20
N GLY A 156 1.19 0.47 -22.31
CA GLY A 156 1.65 1.86 -22.24
C GLY A 156 3.15 1.95 -21.96
N GLU A 157 3.65 1.20 -20.98
CA GLU A 157 5.08 1.13 -20.66
C GLU A 157 5.90 0.57 -21.83
N HIS A 158 5.40 -0.45 -22.52
CA HIS A 158 6.07 -0.99 -23.70
C HIS A 158 6.20 0.07 -24.80
N LEU A 159 5.10 0.76 -25.14
CA LEU A 159 5.10 1.82 -26.16
C LEU A 159 6.01 2.98 -25.76
N ARG A 160 5.99 3.39 -24.48
CA ARG A 160 6.87 4.43 -23.94
C ARG A 160 8.34 4.11 -24.19
N ARG A 161 8.75 2.86 -23.94
CA ARG A 161 10.14 2.41 -24.05
C ARG A 161 10.57 2.15 -25.49
N ALA A 162 9.68 1.57 -26.30
CA ALA A 162 10.00 1.14 -27.66
C ALA A 162 9.88 2.27 -28.69
N VAL A 163 8.98 3.23 -28.46
CA VAL A 163 8.65 4.30 -29.43
C VAL A 163 8.93 5.68 -28.85
N GLY A 164 8.50 5.92 -27.62
CA GLY A 164 8.67 7.20 -26.92
C GLY A 164 7.43 7.60 -26.12
N GLU A 165 7.57 8.61 -25.28
CA GLU A 165 6.54 9.02 -24.31
C GLU A 165 5.19 9.37 -24.95
N ALA A 166 5.20 10.04 -26.09
CA ALA A 166 3.98 10.40 -26.83
C ALA A 166 3.19 9.19 -27.35
N ALA A 167 3.82 8.01 -27.49
CA ALA A 167 3.13 6.79 -27.93
C ALA A 167 2.45 6.03 -26.78
N ALA A 168 2.72 6.41 -25.52
CA ALA A 168 2.15 5.77 -24.34
C ALA A 168 0.83 6.40 -23.89
N VAL A 169 0.43 7.52 -24.50
CA VAL A 169 -0.80 8.26 -24.20
C VAL A 169 -1.74 8.14 -25.40
N PRO A 170 -2.98 7.61 -25.23
CA PRO A 170 -3.95 7.51 -26.32
C PRO A 170 -4.49 8.86 -26.79
#